data_AF-A0A2V9P863-F1
#
_entry.id   AF-A0A2V9P863-F1
#
_cell.length_a   1.000
_cell.length_b   1.000
_cell.length_c   1.000
_cell.angle_alpha   90.00
_cell.angle_beta   90.00
_cell.angle_gamma   90.00
#
_symmetry.space_group_name_H-M   'P 1'
#
loop_
_entity.id
_entity.type
_entity.pdbx_description
1 polymer ?
#
loop_
_entity_poly.entity_id
_entity_poly.type
_entity_poly.pdbx_seq_one_letter_code
_entity_poly.pdbx_strand_id
1 'polypeptide(L)'
;VIQDGLDNLNKALQLRPDYDDAMAYVNLLYREKADRECDMPEQRVADVKAADEWVDKTLEVKKAKATKQQQTPAGITLDQPKK
;
A
#
# COMPACT_ATOMS: atom_id res chain seq x y z
N VAL A 1 4.35 -17.01 10.37
CA VAL A 1 4.11 -15.60 10.75
C VAL A 1 4.32 -14.61 9.60
N ILE A 2 5.53 -14.47 9.01
CA ILE A 2 5.74 -13.53 7.88
C ILE A 2 4.91 -13.93 6.66
N GLN A 3 4.96 -15.22 6.28
CA GLN A 3 4.18 -15.74 5.16
C GLN A 3 2.68 -15.54 5.38
N ASP A 4 2.15 -15.90 6.55
CA ASP A 4 0.74 -15.69 6.88
C ASP A 4 0.33 -14.21 6.81
N GLY A 5 1.24 -13.30 7.23
CA GLY A 5 1.03 -11.86 7.10
C GLY A 5 0.94 -11.42 5.64
N LEU A 6 1.87 -11.89 4.79
CA LEU A 6 1.84 -11.61 3.36
C LEU A 6 0.57 -12.16 2.70
N ASP A 7 0.14 -13.37 3.05
CA ASP A 7 -1.06 -13.99 2.48
C ASP A 7 -2.33 -13.20 2.86
N ASN A 8 -2.44 -12.77 4.11
CA ASN A 8 -3.56 -11.95 4.59
C ASN A 8 -3.60 -10.58 3.91
N LEU A 9 -2.44 -9.93 3.75
CA LEU A 9 -2.35 -8.64 3.06
C LEU A 9 -2.63 -8.78 1.56
N ASN A 10 -2.12 -9.83 0.92
CA ASN A 10 -2.45 -10.15 -0.47
C ASN A 10 -3.95 -10.38 -0.64
N LYS A 11 -4.61 -11.05 0.33
CA LYS A 11 -6.07 -11.19 0.33
C LYS A 11 -6.78 -9.85 0.47
N ALA A 12 -6.29 -8.97 1.34
CA ALA A 12 -6.84 -7.61 1.47
C ALA A 12 -6.71 -6.82 0.15
N LEU A 13 -5.59 -6.96 -0.55
CA LEU A 13 -5.34 -6.31 -1.85
C LEU A 13 -6.20 -6.90 -2.98
N GLN A 14 -6.52 -8.20 -2.95
CA GLN A 14 -7.51 -8.78 -3.87
C GLN A 14 -8.90 -8.18 -3.67
N LEU A 15 -9.28 -7.87 -2.44
CA LEU A 15 -10.59 -7.28 -2.10
C LEU A 15 -10.62 -5.78 -2.35
N ARG A 16 -9.51 -5.08 -2.11
CA ARG A 16 -9.36 -3.64 -2.29
C ARG A 16 -7.99 -3.35 -2.92
N PRO A 17 -7.93 -3.30 -4.26
CA PRO A 17 -6.67 -3.09 -4.99
C PRO A 17 -6.00 -1.74 -4.76
N ASP A 18 -6.71 -0.76 -4.21
CA ASP A 18 -6.17 0.56 -3.85
C ASP A 18 -5.89 0.69 -2.35
N TYR A 19 -5.82 -0.41 -1.58
CA TYR A 19 -5.58 -0.35 -0.14
C TYR A 19 -4.10 -0.05 0.17
N ASP A 20 -3.75 1.23 0.17
CA ASP A 20 -2.39 1.74 0.34
C ASP A 20 -1.74 1.36 1.66
N ASP A 21 -2.49 1.24 2.76
CA ASP A 21 -1.92 0.74 4.03
C ASP A 21 -1.51 -0.73 3.92
N ALA A 22 -2.31 -1.57 3.26
CA ALA A 22 -1.97 -2.96 3.04
C ALA A 22 -0.73 -3.09 2.15
N MET A 23 -0.62 -2.27 1.09
CA MET A 23 0.58 -2.23 0.24
C MET A 23 1.83 -1.82 1.04
N ALA A 24 1.71 -0.80 1.89
CA ALA A 24 2.81 -0.36 2.75
C ALA A 24 3.29 -1.49 3.68
N TYR A 25 2.36 -2.25 4.26
CA TYR A 25 2.70 -3.39 5.11
C TYR A 25 3.28 -4.58 4.37
N VAL A 26 2.90 -4.81 3.10
CA VAL A 26 3.55 -5.84 2.27
C VAL A 26 5.04 -5.52 2.09
N ASN A 27 5.39 -4.26 1.80
CA ASN A 27 6.79 -3.83 1.74
C ASN A 27 7.54 -4.12 3.05
N LEU A 28 6.95 -3.80 4.21
CA LEU A 28 7.62 -4.03 5.50
C LEU A 28 7.85 -5.53 5.77
N LEU A 29 6.88 -6.39 5.43
CA LEU A 29 7.05 -7.83 5.60
C LEU A 29 8.12 -8.41 4.67
N TYR A 30 8.27 -7.91 3.44
CA TYR A 30 9.38 -8.32 2.58
C TYR A 30 10.75 -7.90 3.12
N ARG A 31 10.87 -6.70 3.72
CA ARG A 31 12.12 -6.28 4.39
C ARG A 31 12.45 -7.16 5.60
N GLU A 32 11.44 -7.45 6.40
CA GLU A 32 11.53 -8.32 7.57
C GLU A 32 11.85 -9.78 7.18
N LYS A 33 11.39 -10.23 6.00
CA LYS A 33 11.75 -11.53 5.40
C LYS A 33 13.21 -11.53 4.98
N ALA A 34 13.63 -10.53 4.20
CA ALA A 34 15.00 -10.35 3.75
C ALA A 34 16.01 -10.29 4.91
N ASP A 35 15.66 -9.64 6.02
CA ASP A 35 16.52 -9.53 7.19
C ASP A 35 16.70 -10.87 7.95
N ARG A 36 15.82 -11.85 7.74
CA ARG A 36 15.96 -13.21 8.30
C ARG A 36 16.71 -14.19 7.40
N GLU A 37 16.93 -13.84 6.14
CA GLU A 37 17.54 -14.70 5.12
C GLU A 37 19.08 -14.62 5.14
N CYS A 38 19.69 -14.82 6.32
CA CYS A 38 21.13 -14.64 6.55
C CYS A 38 22.02 -15.48 5.62
N ASP A 39 21.59 -16.69 5.27
CA ASP A 39 22.37 -17.63 4.45
C ASP A 39 21.87 -17.72 2.99
N MET A 40 20.97 -16.82 2.58
CA MET A 40 20.30 -16.87 1.28
C MET A 40 20.41 -15.53 0.54
N PRO A 41 21.61 -15.13 0.09
CA PRO A 41 21.86 -13.78 -0.42
C PRO A 41 21.03 -13.44 -1.67
N GLU A 42 20.77 -14.41 -2.54
CA GLU A 42 19.92 -14.21 -3.72
C GLU A 42 18.45 -13.95 -3.35
N GLN A 43 17.95 -14.68 -2.35
CA GLN A 43 16.58 -14.51 -1.86
C GLN A 43 16.42 -13.17 -1.16
N ARG A 44 17.42 -12.79 -0.36
CA ARG A 44 17.48 -11.50 0.30
C ARG A 44 17.40 -10.35 -0.71
N VAL A 45 18.15 -10.44 -1.82
CA VAL A 45 18.10 -9.44 -2.89
C VAL A 45 16.72 -9.41 -3.57
N ALA A 46 16.12 -10.57 -3.83
CA ALA A 46 14.79 -10.66 -4.43
C ALA A 46 13.70 -10.04 -3.53
N ASP A 47 13.75 -10.30 -2.23
CA ASP A 47 12.80 -9.76 -1.26
C ASP A 47 12.97 -8.24 -1.08
N VAL A 48 14.21 -7.73 -1.01
CA VAL A 48 14.46 -6.28 -0.98
C VAL A 48 13.90 -5.62 -2.24
N LYS A 49 14.12 -6.21 -3.41
CA LYS A 49 13.56 -5.70 -4.66
C LYS A 49 12.02 -5.70 -4.63
N ALA A 50 11.41 -6.78 -4.16
CA ALA A 50 9.95 -6.85 -4.02
C ALA A 50 9.43 -5.76 -3.08
N ALA A 51 10.13 -5.52 -1.95
CA ALA A 51 9.79 -4.44 -1.02
C ALA A 51 9.83 -3.06 -1.70
N ASP A 52 10.88 -2.77 -2.47
CA ASP A 52 11.03 -1.51 -3.19
C ASP A 52 9.92 -1.32 -4.24
N GLU A 53 9.57 -2.36 -5.00
CA GLU A 53 8.44 -2.32 -5.94
C GLU A 53 7.11 -2.02 -5.24
N TRP A 54 6.91 -2.52 -4.02
CA TRP A 54 5.72 -2.22 -3.22
C TRP A 54 5.71 -0.79 -2.68
N VAL A 55 6.87 -0.21 -2.36
CA VAL A 55 6.97 1.22 -2.01
C VAL A 55 6.50 2.07 -3.19
N ASP A 56 7.01 1.81 -4.39
CA ASP A 56 6.65 2.57 -5.59
C ASP A 56 5.15 2.50 -5.86
N LYS A 57 4.57 1.29 -5.87
CA LYS A 57 3.12 1.08 -6.04
C LYS A 57 2.30 1.83 -4.99
N THR A 58 2.73 1.80 -3.73
CA THR A 58 2.05 2.49 -2.64
C THR A 58 2.05 4.01 -2.87
N LEU A 59 3.18 4.57 -3.27
CA LEU A 59 3.32 6.00 -3.54
C LEU A 59 2.45 6.43 -4.73
N GLU A 60 2.39 5.63 -5.79
CA GLU A 60 1.51 5.88 -6.93
C GLU A 60 0.04 5.89 -6.53
N VAL A 61 -0.42 4.91 -5.74
CA VAL A 61 -1.80 4.85 -5.24
C VAL A 61 -2.11 6.05 -4.34
N LYS A 62 -1.21 6.41 -3.43
CA LYS A 62 -1.39 7.58 -2.55
C LYS A 62 -1.49 8.88 -3.34
N LYS A 63 -0.65 9.07 -4.35
CA LYS A 63 -0.74 10.22 -5.28
C LYS A 63 -2.07 10.23 -6.00
N ALA A 64 -2.50 9.11 -6.59
CA ALA A 64 -3.76 9.00 -7.31
C ALA A 64 -4.97 9.28 -6.40
N LYS A 65 -4.96 8.79 -5.16
CA LYS A 65 -6.00 9.07 -4.15
C LYS A 65 -6.05 10.54 -3.77
N ALA A 66 -4.89 11.17 -3.55
CA ALA A 66 -4.81 12.60 -3.24
C ALA A 66 -5.38 13.45 -4.39
N THR A 67 -5.05 13.13 -5.64
CA THR A 67 -5.64 13.81 -6.81
C THR A 67 -7.15 13.64 -6.88
N LYS A 68 -7.68 12.43 -6.64
CA LYS A 68 -9.13 12.18 -6.59
C LYS A 68 -9.84 12.98 -5.48
N GLN A 69 -9.23 13.07 -4.30
CA GLN A 69 -9.77 13.86 -3.18
C GLN A 69 -9.75 15.36 -3.45
N GLN A 70 -8.77 15.87 -4.19
CA GLN A 70 -8.71 17.27 -4.62
C GLN A 70 -9.73 17.59 -5.73
N GLN A 71 -10.13 16.59 -6.51
CA GLN A 71 -11.09 16.72 -7.62
C GLN A 71 -12.54 16.51 -7.20
N THR A 72 -12.83 16.08 -5.96
CA THR A 72 -14.18 16.18 -5.40
C THR A 72 -14.38 17.61 -4.88
N PRO A 73 -15.04 18.51 -5.63
CA PRO A 73 -15.41 19.80 -5.06
C PRO A 73 -16.30 19.52 -3.85
N ALA A 74 -15.99 20.17 -2.73
CA ALA A 74 -16.89 20.35 -1.60
C ALA A 74 -18.08 21.24 -2.03
N GLY A 75 -18.82 20.79 -3.05
CA GLY A 75 -19.99 21.42 -3.63
C GLY A 75 -21.25 20.80 -3.07
N ILE A 76 -21.40 20.80 -1.74
CA ILE A 76 -22.72 20.95 -1.17
C ILE A 76 -22.86 22.45 -0.98
N THR A 77 -23.48 23.11 -1.95
CA THR A 77 -24.00 24.45 -1.74
C THR A 77 -24.89 24.39 -0.52
N LEU A 78 -24.44 24.99 0.58
CA LEU A 78 -25.32 25.28 1.71
C LEU A 78 -26.24 26.39 1.23
N ASP A 79 -27.30 26.03 0.52
CA ASP A 79 -28.42 26.93 0.24
C ASP A 79 -29.00 27.35 1.59
N GLN A 80 -28.50 28.46 2.14
CA GLN A 80 -29.10 29.11 3.30
C GLN A 80 -30.43 29.73 2.85
N PRO A 81 -31.59 29.28 3.36
CA PRO A 81 -32.83 30.00 3.13
C PRO A 81 -32.78 31.27 3.99
N LYS A 82 -32.69 32.43 3.34
CA LYS A 82 -32.98 33.72 3.98
C LYS A 82 -34.46 33.75 4.34
N LYS A 83 -34.78 33.77 5.64
CA LYS A 83 -35.98 34.41 6.19
C LYS A 83 -35.65 35.02 7.54
#